data_AF-A0A4Q2WX33-F1
#
_entry.id   AF-A0A4Q2WX33-F1
#
_cell.length_a   1.000
_cell.length_b   1.000
_cell.length_c   1.000
_cell.angle_alpha   90.00
_cell.angle_beta   90.00
_cell.angle_gamma   90.00
#
_symmetry.space_group_name_H-M   'P 1'
#
loop_
_entity.id
_entity.type
_entity.pdbx_description
1 polymer ?
#
loop_
_entity_poly.entity_id
_entity_poly.type
_entity_poly.pdbx_seq_one_letter_code
_entity_poly.pdbx_strand_id
1 'polypeptide(L)'
;MILGIPRGFAPDQAERQLPDVASARALLGAQAPIDVLLAERAIAWASLLDAAGTALFARTADAVRLACARLALRHGRLGSDFHAYHNEGHVLEICGDRIDRLVANQGLARVTLRDGCALMLFAAGHDLRQREAPHLYAGVGANERASIEETQRILDAAGFSRTQDADLYLALELMIAGSTFDARPPPGGYLYNAADLVQSGGALAAKLDLALDAYRPGWRADPMVAHGHALALLAADLDTANVSEPFATFARTAENLCREREMLAGRSLAAGESALPVLGFLTDGQERFFFELHRFHSEPGRATFEAGKQANAPRLRALAAGLRARFAQRGSPETGEQVIAAYRATLAELLARG
;
A
#
# COMPACT_ATOMS: atom_id res chain seq x y z
N MET A 1 -8.04 20.54 -3.03
CA MET A 1 -8.17 19.31 -2.24
C MET A 1 -9.65 19.09 -1.98
N ILE A 2 -10.18 17.95 -2.39
CA ILE A 2 -11.60 17.57 -2.18
C ILE A 2 -11.94 17.52 -0.71
N LEU A 3 -11.07 16.94 0.12
CA LEU A 3 -11.35 16.71 1.54
C LEU A 3 -10.96 17.89 2.42
N GLY A 4 -10.74 19.07 1.84
CA GLY A 4 -10.30 20.27 2.57
C GLY A 4 -8.97 20.10 3.31
N ILE A 5 -8.14 19.14 2.88
CA ILE A 5 -6.86 18.81 3.51
C ILE A 5 -5.90 20.00 3.37
N PRO A 6 -5.33 20.53 4.49
CA PRO A 6 -4.33 21.58 4.44
C PRO A 6 -3.09 21.07 3.70
N ARG A 7 -2.55 21.91 2.83
CA ARG A 7 -1.21 21.68 2.27
C ARG A 7 -0.15 22.17 3.25
N GLY A 8 0.91 21.41 3.41
CA GLY A 8 2.00 21.73 4.33
C GLY A 8 3.23 20.85 4.22
N PHE A 9 3.22 19.82 3.39
CA PHE A 9 4.36 18.90 3.25
C PHE A 9 5.29 19.37 2.14
N ALA A 10 6.34 20.10 2.54
CA ALA A 10 7.40 20.56 1.64
C ALA A 10 8.20 19.38 1.05
N PRO A 11 8.84 19.56 -0.12
CA PRO A 11 9.75 18.58 -0.68
C PRO A 11 10.83 18.17 0.31
N ASP A 12 11.04 16.88 0.50
CA ASP A 12 12.10 16.36 1.38
C ASP A 12 13.45 16.22 0.66
N GLN A 13 14.40 15.55 1.32
CA GLN A 13 15.72 15.33 0.74
C GLN A 13 15.70 14.42 -0.49
N ALA A 14 14.88 13.36 -0.51
CA ALA A 14 14.80 12.45 -1.65
C ALA A 14 14.16 13.16 -2.85
N GLU A 15 13.12 13.99 -2.63
CA GLU A 15 12.54 14.82 -3.68
C GLU A 15 13.54 15.81 -4.28
N ARG A 16 14.40 16.42 -3.45
CA ARG A 16 15.44 17.34 -3.90
C ARG A 16 16.57 16.64 -4.67
N GLN A 17 16.92 15.41 -4.30
CA GLN A 17 17.95 14.61 -5.00
C GLN A 17 17.45 14.08 -6.34
N LEU A 18 16.16 13.77 -6.43
CA LEU A 18 15.50 13.26 -7.63
C LEU A 18 14.39 14.22 -8.07
N PRO A 19 14.74 15.41 -8.60
CA PRO A 19 13.75 16.43 -8.95
C PRO A 19 12.89 16.05 -10.16
N ASP A 20 13.40 15.18 -11.04
CA ASP A 20 12.80 14.89 -12.34
C ASP A 20 12.99 13.44 -12.81
N VAL A 21 12.33 13.09 -13.90
CA VAL A 21 12.36 11.74 -14.51
C VAL A 21 13.77 11.36 -15.00
N ALA A 22 14.56 12.34 -15.47
CA ALA A 22 15.91 12.09 -15.96
C ALA A 22 16.83 11.62 -14.83
N SER A 23 16.78 12.28 -13.68
CA SER A 23 17.51 11.88 -12.47
C SER A 23 17.08 10.51 -11.96
N ALA A 24 15.79 10.19 -12.01
CA ALA A 24 15.29 8.86 -11.65
C ALA A 24 15.83 7.75 -12.57
N ARG A 25 15.85 7.97 -13.89
CA ARG A 25 16.42 7.03 -14.87
C ARG A 25 17.92 6.83 -14.65
N ALA A 26 18.65 7.91 -14.35
CA ALA A 26 20.07 7.83 -14.06
C ALA A 26 20.35 7.02 -12.78
N LEU A 27 19.54 7.17 -11.73
CA LEU A 27 19.69 6.43 -10.47
C LEU A 27 19.36 4.94 -10.63
N LEU A 28 18.21 4.62 -11.24
CA LEU A 28 17.73 3.25 -11.34
C LEU A 28 18.58 2.39 -12.30
N GLY A 29 19.19 3.02 -13.30
CA GLY A 29 19.99 2.35 -14.32
C GLY A 29 19.15 1.59 -15.35
N ALA A 30 19.83 0.97 -16.32
CA ALA A 30 19.17 0.16 -17.33
C ALA A 30 18.61 -1.14 -16.72
N GLN A 31 17.43 -1.57 -17.18
CA GLN A 31 16.76 -2.81 -16.74
C GLN A 31 16.33 -2.83 -15.27
N ALA A 32 16.04 -1.67 -14.67
CA ALA A 32 15.38 -1.64 -13.39
C ALA A 32 14.08 -2.46 -13.44
N PRO A 33 13.71 -3.22 -12.38
CA PRO A 33 12.51 -4.06 -12.41
C PRO A 33 11.23 -3.31 -12.81
N ILE A 34 11.11 -2.04 -12.42
CA ILE A 34 9.98 -1.19 -12.81
C ILE A 34 9.96 -0.91 -14.32
N ASP A 35 11.11 -0.79 -14.97
CA ASP A 35 11.19 -0.59 -16.42
C ASP A 35 10.80 -1.84 -17.19
N VAL A 36 11.21 -3.02 -16.71
CA VAL A 36 10.80 -4.31 -17.28
C VAL A 36 9.28 -4.44 -17.21
N LEU A 37 8.71 -4.21 -16.02
CA LEU A 37 7.25 -4.23 -15.80
C LEU A 37 6.52 -3.26 -16.73
N LEU A 38 6.99 -2.01 -16.84
CA LEU A 38 6.35 -1.00 -17.70
C LEU A 38 6.45 -1.37 -19.19
N ALA A 39 7.54 -2.01 -19.62
CA ALA A 39 7.69 -2.48 -20.99
C ALA A 39 6.76 -3.65 -21.31
N GLU A 40 6.68 -4.64 -20.42
CA GLU A 40 5.73 -5.76 -20.52
C GLU A 40 4.29 -5.26 -20.57
N ARG A 41 3.97 -4.24 -19.76
CA ARG A 41 2.64 -3.65 -19.75
C ARG A 41 2.30 -2.90 -21.03
N ALA A 42 3.25 -2.18 -21.62
CA ALA A 42 3.04 -1.52 -22.90
C ALA A 42 2.68 -2.53 -23.99
N ILE A 43 3.29 -3.72 -23.97
CA ILE A 43 2.96 -4.83 -24.87
C ILE A 43 1.57 -5.38 -24.57
N ALA A 44 1.29 -5.68 -23.30
CA ALA A 44 0.01 -6.25 -22.88
C ALA A 44 -1.19 -5.33 -23.18
N TRP A 45 -0.98 -4.02 -23.09
CA TRP A 45 -2.03 -3.01 -23.30
C TRP A 45 -2.00 -2.39 -24.69
N ALA A 46 -1.23 -2.93 -25.63
CA ALA A 46 -1.05 -2.35 -26.97
C ALA A 46 -2.37 -2.06 -27.70
N SER A 47 -3.42 -2.87 -27.49
CA SER A 47 -4.75 -2.64 -28.07
C SER A 47 -5.49 -1.41 -27.54
N LEU A 48 -5.06 -0.86 -26.39
CA LEU A 48 -5.59 0.37 -25.79
C LEU A 48 -4.76 1.61 -26.14
N LEU A 49 -3.57 1.45 -26.76
CA LEU A 49 -2.60 2.51 -26.97
C LEU A 49 -2.73 3.12 -28.38
N ASP A 50 -3.79 3.90 -28.60
CA ASP A 50 -3.81 4.85 -29.73
C ASP A 50 -2.78 5.99 -29.51
N ALA A 51 -2.77 7.02 -30.36
CA ALA A 51 -1.81 8.13 -30.22
C ALA A 51 -1.95 8.87 -28.87
N ALA A 52 -3.18 9.11 -28.42
CA ALA A 52 -3.44 9.80 -27.15
C ALA A 52 -3.13 8.88 -25.96
N GLY A 53 -3.50 7.61 -26.07
CA GLY A 53 -3.22 6.56 -25.09
C GLY A 53 -1.73 6.31 -24.91
N THR A 54 -0.97 6.29 -26.00
CA THR A 54 0.50 6.20 -25.97
C THR A 54 1.11 7.36 -25.20
N ALA A 55 0.64 8.59 -25.45
CA ALA A 55 1.13 9.77 -24.74
C ALA A 55 0.76 9.75 -23.25
N LEU A 56 -0.46 9.32 -22.89
CA LEU A 56 -0.88 9.16 -21.50
C LEU A 56 -0.04 8.09 -20.79
N PHE A 57 0.11 6.92 -21.41
CA PHE A 57 0.90 5.83 -20.84
C PHE A 57 2.36 6.21 -20.64
N ALA A 58 2.97 6.94 -21.59
CA ALA A 58 4.34 7.42 -21.47
C ALA A 58 4.52 8.34 -20.25
N ARG A 59 3.64 9.33 -20.06
CA ARG A 59 3.68 10.21 -18.88
C ARG A 59 3.45 9.44 -17.57
N THR A 60 2.50 8.50 -17.58
CA THR A 60 2.26 7.63 -16.43
C THR A 60 3.49 6.80 -16.07
N ALA A 61 4.12 6.19 -17.07
CA ALA A 61 5.32 5.38 -16.88
C ALA A 61 6.48 6.23 -16.31
N ASP A 62 6.63 7.47 -16.76
CA ASP A 62 7.62 8.41 -16.24
C ASP A 62 7.34 8.85 -14.78
N ALA A 63 6.07 9.11 -14.44
CA ALA A 63 5.66 9.39 -13.07
C ALA A 63 5.90 8.19 -12.14
N VAL A 64 5.52 6.98 -12.57
CA VAL A 64 5.75 5.72 -11.83
C VAL A 64 7.24 5.48 -11.59
N ARG A 65 8.09 5.72 -12.60
CA ARG A 65 9.56 5.63 -12.46
C ARG A 65 10.08 6.60 -11.40
N LEU A 66 9.67 7.86 -11.47
CA LEU A 66 10.13 8.88 -10.53
C LEU A 66 9.70 8.54 -9.09
N ALA A 67 8.45 8.13 -8.90
CA ALA A 67 7.93 7.70 -7.61
C ALA A 67 8.68 6.48 -7.07
N CYS A 68 8.86 5.44 -7.90
CA CYS A 68 9.61 4.24 -7.54
C CYS A 68 11.08 4.55 -7.18
N ALA A 69 11.75 5.41 -7.94
CA ALA A 69 13.12 5.83 -7.65
C ALA A 69 13.24 6.58 -6.32
N ARG A 70 12.29 7.50 -6.03
CA ARG A 70 12.24 8.22 -4.75
C ARG A 70 12.01 7.27 -3.59
N LEU A 71 11.09 6.33 -3.72
CA LEU A 71 10.85 5.34 -2.67
C LEU A 71 12.07 4.41 -2.50
N ALA A 72 12.71 3.98 -3.59
CA ALA A 72 13.92 3.15 -3.54
C ALA A 72 15.09 3.85 -2.83
N LEU A 73 15.25 5.16 -3.06
CA LEU A 73 16.25 6.00 -2.41
C LEU A 73 15.91 6.30 -0.95
N ARG A 74 14.62 6.50 -0.65
CA ARG A 74 14.16 6.91 0.67
C ARG A 74 14.07 5.71 1.62
N HIS A 75 13.31 4.70 1.22
CA HIS A 75 12.92 3.58 2.06
C HIS A 75 13.33 2.21 1.53
N GLY A 76 14.03 2.19 0.39
CA GLY A 76 14.37 0.99 -0.34
C GLY A 76 15.84 0.62 -0.33
N ARG A 77 16.20 -0.23 -1.30
CA ARG A 77 17.56 -0.79 -1.41
C ARG A 77 18.66 0.23 -1.71
N LEU A 78 18.29 1.42 -2.18
CA LEU A 78 19.24 2.48 -2.56
C LEU A 78 19.45 3.49 -1.43
N GLY A 79 18.66 3.40 -0.36
CA GLY A 79 18.71 4.28 0.79
C GLY A 79 19.36 3.65 2.02
N SER A 80 19.55 4.48 3.05
CA SER A 80 19.99 4.05 4.38
C SER A 80 18.83 3.83 5.36
N ASP A 81 17.64 4.33 5.04
CA ASP A 81 16.46 4.30 5.89
C ASP A 81 15.49 3.21 5.44
N PHE A 82 15.96 1.96 5.45
CA PHE A 82 15.25 0.84 4.85
C PHE A 82 13.97 0.46 5.61
N HIS A 83 12.87 0.34 4.87
CA HIS A 83 11.58 -0.18 5.32
C HIS A 83 11.38 -1.58 4.75
N ALA A 84 11.03 -2.55 5.60
CA ALA A 84 10.92 -3.95 5.18
C ALA A 84 9.67 -4.22 4.32
N TYR A 85 8.63 -3.41 4.44
CA TYR A 85 7.38 -3.53 3.71
C TYR A 85 7.17 -2.33 2.76
N HIS A 86 7.17 -1.10 3.27
CA HIS A 86 6.91 0.10 2.46
C HIS A 86 8.15 0.59 1.69
N ASN A 87 8.55 -0.18 0.68
CA ASN A 87 9.68 0.11 -0.21
C ASN A 87 9.31 -0.08 -1.69
N GLU A 88 10.28 0.03 -2.60
CA GLU A 88 10.03 -0.10 -4.04
C GLU A 88 9.50 -1.49 -4.45
N GLY A 89 9.70 -2.53 -3.64
CA GLY A 89 9.11 -3.85 -3.80
C GLY A 89 7.58 -3.80 -3.71
N HIS A 90 7.01 -3.07 -2.75
CA HIS A 90 5.55 -2.90 -2.62
C HIS A 90 4.93 -2.24 -3.86
N VAL A 91 5.64 -1.27 -4.44
CA VAL A 91 5.24 -0.67 -5.73
C VAL A 91 5.16 -1.72 -6.83
N LEU A 92 6.17 -2.61 -6.93
CA LEU A 92 6.20 -3.69 -7.92
C LEU A 92 5.11 -4.73 -7.68
N GLU A 93 4.81 -5.08 -6.42
CA GLU A 93 3.72 -6.02 -6.09
C GLU A 93 2.36 -5.49 -6.52
N ILE A 94 2.05 -4.22 -6.22
CA ILE A 94 0.76 -3.63 -6.61
C ILE A 94 0.73 -3.40 -8.12
N CYS A 95 1.77 -2.75 -8.67
CA CYS A 95 1.85 -2.46 -10.11
C CYS A 95 1.78 -3.75 -10.91
N GLY A 96 2.58 -4.76 -10.60
CA GLY A 96 2.65 -6.01 -11.34
C GLY A 96 1.49 -6.92 -10.96
N ASP A 97 1.73 -7.72 -9.92
CA ASP A 97 0.91 -8.88 -9.57
C ASP A 97 -0.56 -8.56 -9.31
N ARG A 98 -0.87 -7.47 -8.61
CA ARG A 98 -2.24 -7.17 -8.18
C ARG A 98 -3.06 -6.52 -9.30
N ILE A 99 -2.52 -5.51 -9.98
CA ILE A 99 -3.19 -4.91 -11.15
C ILE A 99 -3.32 -5.93 -12.28
N ASP A 100 -2.31 -6.78 -12.53
CA ASP A 100 -2.40 -7.78 -13.60
C ASP A 100 -3.48 -8.83 -13.32
N ARG A 101 -3.63 -9.29 -12.07
CA ARG A 101 -4.75 -10.18 -11.68
C ARG A 101 -6.10 -9.50 -11.81
N LEU A 102 -6.21 -8.24 -11.45
CA LEU A 102 -7.44 -7.46 -11.63
C LEU A 102 -7.82 -7.38 -13.12
N VAL A 103 -6.86 -7.03 -13.98
CA VAL A 103 -7.06 -6.96 -15.44
C VAL A 103 -7.40 -8.33 -16.02
N ALA A 104 -6.74 -9.40 -15.57
CA ALA A 104 -7.02 -10.76 -16.03
C ALA A 104 -8.43 -11.25 -15.63
N ASN A 105 -8.91 -10.88 -14.43
CA ASN A 105 -10.22 -11.26 -13.93
C ASN A 105 -11.36 -10.44 -14.58
N GLN A 106 -11.19 -9.12 -14.67
CA GLN A 106 -12.20 -8.21 -15.19
C GLN A 106 -12.22 -8.15 -16.73
N GLY A 107 -11.10 -8.49 -17.35
CA GLY A 107 -10.84 -8.28 -18.77
C GLY A 107 -10.36 -6.86 -19.05
N LEU A 108 -9.36 -6.75 -19.93
CA LEU A 108 -8.72 -5.48 -20.31
C LEU A 108 -9.72 -4.43 -20.83
N ALA A 109 -10.82 -4.85 -21.47
CA ALA A 109 -11.84 -3.92 -21.97
C ALA A 109 -12.67 -3.23 -20.88
N ARG A 110 -12.68 -3.77 -19.65
CA ARG A 110 -13.44 -3.19 -18.52
C ARG A 110 -12.61 -2.23 -17.67
N VAL A 111 -11.28 -2.29 -17.77
CA VAL A 111 -10.37 -1.32 -17.15
C VAL A 111 -9.96 -0.36 -18.25
N THR A 112 -10.51 0.86 -18.25
CA THR A 112 -10.11 1.86 -19.24
C THR A 112 -8.61 2.15 -19.10
N LEU A 113 -7.93 2.55 -20.19
CA LEU A 113 -6.52 2.91 -20.12
C LEU A 113 -6.26 3.98 -19.05
N ARG A 114 -7.17 4.94 -18.91
CA ARG A 114 -7.06 6.04 -17.96
C ARG A 114 -7.17 5.56 -16.51
N ASP A 115 -8.08 4.63 -16.24
CA ASP A 115 -8.19 3.99 -14.92
C ASP A 115 -6.98 3.12 -14.62
N GLY A 116 -6.52 2.32 -15.57
CA GLY A 116 -5.30 1.53 -15.44
C GLY A 116 -4.08 2.42 -15.13
N CYS A 117 -3.98 3.59 -15.78
CA CYS A 117 -2.96 4.58 -15.46
C CYS A 117 -3.12 5.16 -14.05
N ALA A 118 -4.34 5.51 -13.63
CA ALA A 118 -4.60 6.01 -12.29
C ALA A 118 -4.21 4.98 -11.21
N LEU A 119 -4.51 3.70 -11.42
CA LEU A 119 -4.13 2.60 -10.52
C LEU A 119 -2.61 2.44 -10.43
N MET A 120 -1.87 2.54 -11.54
CA MET A 120 -0.40 2.50 -11.52
C MET A 120 0.20 3.72 -10.79
N LEU A 121 -0.37 4.91 -11.01
CA LEU A 121 0.05 6.14 -10.31
C LEU A 121 -0.19 6.01 -8.80
N PHE A 122 -1.34 5.45 -8.38
CA PHE A 122 -1.62 5.16 -6.98
C PHE A 122 -0.63 4.15 -6.39
N ALA A 123 -0.41 3.03 -7.08
CA ALA A 123 0.50 1.97 -6.65
C ALA A 123 1.91 2.50 -6.35
N ALA A 124 2.40 3.44 -7.17
CA ALA A 124 3.70 4.05 -6.96
C ALA A 124 3.69 5.24 -5.98
N GLY A 125 2.55 5.91 -5.81
CA GLY A 125 2.44 7.20 -5.11
C GLY A 125 1.93 7.15 -3.67
N HIS A 126 1.11 6.17 -3.30
CA HIS A 126 0.38 6.19 -2.03
C HIS A 126 1.29 6.13 -0.79
N ASP A 127 2.38 5.38 -0.87
CA ASP A 127 3.31 5.16 0.25
C ASP A 127 4.66 5.87 0.10
N LEU A 128 4.72 6.94 -0.68
CA LEU A 128 5.96 7.72 -0.84
C LEU A 128 6.52 8.18 0.51
N ARG A 129 5.67 8.53 1.47
CA ARG A 129 6.08 9.12 2.76
C ARG A 129 5.64 8.25 3.93
N GLN A 130 6.59 7.72 4.70
CA GLN A 130 6.30 6.79 5.81
C GLN A 130 6.88 7.19 7.18
N ARG A 131 7.36 8.43 7.31
CA ARG A 131 7.99 8.95 8.53
C ARG A 131 7.38 10.25 9.05
N GLU A 132 6.24 10.67 8.53
CA GLU A 132 5.62 11.90 8.99
C GLU A 132 5.14 11.77 10.43
N ALA A 133 5.25 12.87 11.19
CA ALA A 133 4.78 12.89 12.56
C ALA A 133 3.28 12.53 12.63
N PRO A 134 2.86 11.61 13.51
CA PRO A 134 1.47 11.14 13.54
C PRO A 134 0.48 12.30 13.75
N HIS A 135 -0.32 12.58 12.72
CA HIS A 135 -1.35 13.60 12.77
C HIS A 135 -2.48 13.31 11.77
N LEU A 136 -3.70 13.21 12.28
CA LEU A 136 -4.90 12.97 11.48
C LEU A 136 -5.60 14.29 11.12
N TYR A 137 -6.00 14.42 9.87
CA TYR A 137 -6.91 15.45 9.41
C TYR A 137 -8.01 14.81 8.57
N ALA A 138 -9.27 15.03 8.94
CA ALA A 138 -10.43 14.40 8.29
C ALA A 138 -10.33 12.86 8.18
N GLY A 139 -9.64 12.22 9.13
CA GLY A 139 -9.40 10.77 9.12
C GLY A 139 -8.22 10.31 8.26
N VAL A 140 -7.59 11.22 7.51
CA VAL A 140 -6.41 10.94 6.66
C VAL A 140 -5.12 11.15 7.46
N GLY A 141 -4.21 10.18 7.39
CA GLY A 141 -2.92 10.19 8.09
C GLY A 141 -1.94 11.22 7.53
N ALA A 142 -0.90 11.53 8.30
CA ALA A 142 0.13 12.49 7.86
C ALA A 142 0.96 11.93 6.69
N ASN A 143 1.27 10.63 6.72
CA ASN A 143 1.95 9.91 5.66
C ASN A 143 1.19 10.02 4.34
N GLU A 144 -0.10 9.67 4.33
CA GLU A 144 -0.93 9.71 3.12
C GLU A 144 -1.10 11.14 2.60
N ARG A 145 -1.27 12.13 3.49
CA ARG A 145 -1.33 13.54 3.08
C ARG A 145 -0.03 14.01 2.42
N ALA A 146 1.12 13.63 2.98
CA ALA A 146 2.42 13.96 2.39
C ALA A 146 2.65 13.23 1.06
N SER A 147 2.25 11.95 0.97
CA SER A 147 2.26 11.16 -0.27
C SER A 147 1.36 11.75 -1.35
N ILE A 148 0.18 12.29 -1.00
CA ILE A 148 -0.67 13.01 -1.96
C ILE A 148 0.05 14.24 -2.49
N GLU A 149 0.61 15.08 -1.63
CA GLU A 149 1.31 16.29 -2.06
C GLU A 149 2.53 15.98 -2.94
N GLU A 150 3.32 14.96 -2.59
CA GLU A 150 4.45 14.50 -3.40
C GLU A 150 4.00 13.90 -4.73
N THR A 151 2.97 13.06 -4.72
CA THR A 151 2.39 12.48 -5.94
C THR A 151 1.96 13.58 -6.91
N GLN A 152 1.27 14.62 -6.44
CA GLN A 152 0.89 15.74 -7.31
C GLN A 152 2.09 16.46 -7.91
N ARG A 153 3.21 16.61 -7.18
CA ARG A 153 4.45 17.18 -7.72
C ARG A 153 5.12 16.26 -8.74
N ILE A 154 5.04 14.94 -8.55
CA ILE A 154 5.52 13.94 -9.52
C ILE A 154 4.71 14.02 -10.82
N LEU A 155 3.38 14.16 -10.73
CA LEU A 155 2.54 14.37 -11.92
C LEU A 155 2.97 15.64 -12.67
N ASP A 156 3.18 16.76 -11.95
CA ASP A 156 3.66 18.00 -12.55
C ASP A 156 5.02 17.80 -13.26
N ALA A 157 5.96 17.08 -12.62
CA ALA A 157 7.28 16.80 -13.17
C ALA A 157 7.27 15.82 -14.37
N ALA A 158 6.26 14.94 -14.45
CA ALA A 158 6.06 14.02 -15.57
C ALA A 158 5.22 14.63 -16.71
N GLY A 159 4.87 15.92 -16.61
CA GLY A 159 4.19 16.66 -17.67
C GLY A 159 2.67 16.49 -17.71
N PHE A 160 2.03 16.06 -16.62
CA PHE A 160 0.58 16.11 -16.50
C PHE A 160 0.10 17.56 -16.33
N SER A 161 -1.09 17.86 -16.83
CA SER A 161 -1.69 19.18 -16.70
C SER A 161 -2.73 19.17 -15.60
N ARG A 162 -2.59 20.06 -14.61
CA ARG A 162 -3.58 20.20 -13.52
C ARG A 162 -5.00 20.54 -14.00
N THR A 163 -5.15 21.06 -15.22
CA THR A 163 -6.47 21.38 -15.80
C THR A 163 -6.96 20.29 -16.73
N GLN A 164 -6.11 19.78 -17.64
CA GLN A 164 -6.52 18.75 -18.61
C GLN A 164 -6.62 17.36 -17.99
N ASP A 165 -5.82 17.09 -16.95
CA ASP A 165 -5.79 15.84 -16.20
C ASP A 165 -6.36 15.98 -14.78
N ALA A 166 -7.21 16.98 -14.55
CA ALA A 166 -7.77 17.30 -13.24
C ALA A 166 -8.45 16.09 -12.55
N ASP A 167 -9.03 15.20 -13.35
CA ASP A 167 -9.65 13.96 -12.89
C ASP A 167 -8.63 12.98 -12.28
N LEU A 168 -7.41 12.88 -12.82
CA LEU A 168 -6.34 12.04 -12.26
C LEU A 168 -5.82 12.59 -10.94
N TYR A 169 -5.59 13.91 -10.84
CA TYR A 169 -5.17 14.54 -9.57
C TYR A 169 -6.22 14.32 -8.48
N LEU A 170 -7.49 14.41 -8.86
CA LEU A 170 -8.63 14.20 -7.99
C LEU A 170 -8.75 12.75 -7.54
N ALA A 171 -8.70 11.81 -8.48
CA ALA A 171 -8.77 10.39 -8.20
C ALA A 171 -7.63 9.98 -7.27
N LEU A 172 -6.40 10.40 -7.55
CA LEU A 172 -5.23 10.08 -6.71
C LEU A 172 -5.34 10.65 -5.31
N GLU A 173 -5.88 11.86 -5.13
CA GLU A 173 -6.17 12.40 -3.80
C GLU A 173 -7.12 11.47 -3.03
N LEU A 174 -8.22 11.03 -3.66
CA LEU A 174 -9.20 10.15 -3.02
C LEU A 174 -8.67 8.73 -2.79
N MET A 175 -7.90 8.19 -3.73
CA MET A 175 -7.33 6.85 -3.65
C MET A 175 -6.33 6.74 -2.50
N ILE A 176 -5.38 7.69 -2.41
CA ILE A 176 -4.36 7.71 -1.34
C ILE A 176 -5.00 8.07 0.01
N ALA A 177 -5.97 8.99 0.05
CA ALA A 177 -6.70 9.25 1.28
C ALA A 177 -7.51 8.02 1.72
N GLY A 178 -8.19 7.36 0.79
CA GLY A 178 -9.01 6.17 1.04
C GLY A 178 -8.20 4.95 1.49
N SER A 179 -6.94 4.83 1.07
CA SER A 179 -6.05 3.77 1.53
C SER A 179 -5.52 3.99 2.95
N THR A 180 -5.72 5.17 3.57
CA THR A 180 -5.35 5.39 4.99
C THR A 180 -5.97 4.30 5.85
N PHE A 181 -5.13 3.50 6.49
CA PHE A 181 -5.58 2.46 7.41
C PHE A 181 -5.58 3.03 8.84
N ASP A 182 -6.78 3.32 9.37
CA ASP A 182 -6.90 3.88 10.71
C ASP A 182 -6.66 2.80 11.76
N ALA A 183 -5.44 2.89 12.28
CA ALA A 183 -4.93 2.13 13.37
C ALA A 183 -5.57 2.63 14.70
N ARG A 184 -5.04 3.50 15.57
CA ARG A 184 -5.56 3.84 16.95
C ARG A 184 -5.88 2.69 17.97
N PRO A 185 -5.34 2.66 19.20
CA PRO A 185 -5.88 1.85 20.30
C PRO A 185 -6.96 2.65 21.06
N PRO A 186 -7.69 2.06 22.03
CA PRO A 186 -8.62 2.83 22.86
C PRO A 186 -7.92 3.93 23.68
N PRO A 187 -8.67 4.96 24.10
CA PRO A 187 -8.14 5.98 25.01
C PRO A 187 -7.55 5.33 26.26
N GLY A 188 -6.26 5.59 26.54
CA GLY A 188 -5.55 5.11 27.74
C GLY A 188 -4.29 4.26 27.51
N GLY A 189 -3.92 3.95 26.27
CA GLY A 189 -2.66 3.25 25.93
C GLY A 189 -1.50 4.21 25.62
N TYR A 190 -0.29 3.87 26.05
CA TYR A 190 0.96 4.65 25.92
C TYR A 190 1.33 5.00 24.46
N LEU A 191 2.32 5.88 24.29
CA LEU A 191 2.83 6.44 23.02
C LEU A 191 3.08 5.35 21.95
N TYR A 192 2.44 5.45 20.77
CA TYR A 192 2.52 4.41 19.72
C TYR A 192 2.60 4.96 18.28
N ASN A 193 3.24 4.15 17.41
CA ASN A 193 3.43 4.36 15.97
C ASN A 193 2.17 4.00 15.14
N ALA A 194 2.13 4.42 13.88
CA ALA A 194 0.99 4.18 12.97
C ALA A 194 0.69 2.70 12.67
N ALA A 195 1.63 1.78 12.90
CA ALA A 195 1.49 0.34 12.67
C ALA A 195 0.94 -0.44 13.89
N ASP A 196 0.77 0.21 15.05
CA ASP A 196 0.53 -0.48 16.33
C ASP A 196 -0.90 -0.44 16.84
N LEU A 197 -1.82 0.05 16.03
CA LEU A 197 -3.04 0.62 16.56
C LEU A 197 -4.25 0.06 15.77
N VAL A 198 -5.38 -0.28 16.36
CA VAL A 198 -6.64 -0.54 15.61
C VAL A 198 -7.88 -0.27 16.45
N GLN A 199 -8.69 0.72 16.05
CA GLN A 199 -9.96 1.10 16.68
C GLN A 199 -11.03 1.73 15.76
N SER A 200 -10.95 1.66 14.42
CA SER A 200 -12.14 2.05 13.63
C SER A 200 -12.53 1.25 12.38
N GLY A 201 -11.87 0.14 12.05
CA GLY A 201 -12.49 -0.90 11.21
C GLY A 201 -12.07 -0.97 9.74
N GLY A 202 -10.76 -1.00 9.47
CA GLY A 202 -10.21 -1.19 8.12
C GLY A 202 -9.84 0.11 7.42
N ALA A 203 -9.64 0.05 6.10
CA ALA A 203 -9.29 1.19 5.27
C ALA A 203 -10.35 2.31 5.33
N LEU A 204 -9.91 3.58 5.28
CA LEU A 204 -10.79 4.74 5.26
C LEU A 204 -11.78 4.72 4.10
N ALA A 205 -11.44 4.04 3.00
CA ALA A 205 -12.31 3.75 1.86
C ALA A 205 -13.72 3.29 2.27
N ALA A 206 -13.83 2.51 3.35
CA ALA A 206 -15.11 2.04 3.90
C ALA A 206 -16.08 3.16 4.32
N LYS A 207 -15.56 4.36 4.59
CA LYS A 207 -16.29 5.52 5.13
C LYS A 207 -16.01 6.79 4.32
N LEU A 208 -15.38 6.65 3.14
CA LEU A 208 -14.98 7.79 2.32
C LEU A 208 -16.21 8.55 1.82
N ASP A 209 -17.32 7.86 1.59
CA ASP A 209 -18.62 8.45 1.25
C ASP A 209 -19.14 9.39 2.35
N LEU A 210 -19.02 9.00 3.62
CA LEU A 210 -19.39 9.84 4.77
C LEU A 210 -18.50 11.09 4.87
N ALA A 211 -17.20 10.93 4.62
CA ALA A 211 -16.29 12.08 4.56
C ALA A 211 -16.66 13.01 3.40
N LEU A 212 -16.92 12.47 2.22
CA LEU A 212 -17.36 13.25 1.06
C LEU A 212 -18.70 13.95 1.30
N ASP A 213 -19.64 13.33 2.01
CA ASP A 213 -20.91 13.97 2.38
C ASP A 213 -20.71 15.18 3.30
N ALA A 214 -19.71 15.15 4.18
CA ALA A 214 -19.37 16.26 5.07
C ALA A 214 -18.59 17.39 4.36
N TYR A 215 -17.61 17.05 3.52
CA TYR A 215 -16.69 18.03 2.93
C TYR A 215 -17.07 18.49 1.52
N ARG A 216 -17.85 17.68 0.77
CA ARG A 216 -18.34 18.01 -0.57
C ARG A 216 -19.79 17.53 -0.75
N PRO A 217 -20.77 18.18 -0.09
CA PRO A 217 -22.18 17.84 -0.24
C PRO A 217 -22.61 17.78 -1.72
N GLY A 218 -23.36 16.74 -2.09
CA GLY A 218 -23.81 16.55 -3.47
C GLY A 218 -22.78 15.93 -4.42
N TRP A 219 -21.62 15.47 -3.92
CA TRP A 219 -20.57 14.84 -4.75
C TRP A 219 -21.05 13.70 -5.65
N ARG A 220 -22.11 12.99 -5.26
CA ARG A 220 -22.69 11.89 -6.06
C ARG A 220 -23.25 12.36 -7.41
N ALA A 221 -23.61 13.64 -7.52
CA ALA A 221 -24.08 14.25 -8.77
C ALA A 221 -22.91 14.77 -9.64
N ASP A 222 -21.68 14.78 -9.13
CA ASP A 222 -20.47 15.15 -9.86
C ASP A 222 -19.81 13.87 -10.41
N PRO A 223 -19.87 13.60 -11.73
CA PRO A 223 -19.37 12.35 -12.30
C PRO A 223 -17.88 12.12 -12.03
N MET A 224 -17.07 13.19 -11.96
CA MET A 224 -15.64 13.09 -11.73
C MET A 224 -15.34 12.64 -10.30
N VAL A 225 -16.09 13.15 -9.31
CA VAL A 225 -15.93 12.73 -7.91
C VAL A 225 -16.50 11.34 -7.67
N ALA A 226 -17.65 11.04 -8.30
CA ALA A 226 -18.23 9.70 -8.24
C ALA A 226 -17.28 8.63 -8.79
N HIS A 227 -16.63 8.92 -9.91
CA HIS A 227 -15.61 8.05 -10.50
C HIS A 227 -14.36 7.93 -9.61
N GLY A 228 -13.84 9.05 -9.11
CA GLY A 228 -12.69 9.06 -8.20
C GLY A 228 -12.94 8.27 -6.90
N HIS A 229 -14.17 8.33 -6.37
CA HIS A 229 -14.57 7.51 -5.23
C HIS A 229 -14.57 6.01 -5.57
N ALA A 230 -15.11 5.61 -6.73
CA ALA A 230 -15.08 4.22 -7.17
C ALA A 230 -13.64 3.69 -7.32
N LEU A 231 -12.74 4.50 -7.90
CA LEU A 231 -11.31 4.18 -7.96
C LEU A 231 -10.68 4.09 -6.57
N ALA A 232 -11.07 4.93 -5.62
CA ALA A 232 -10.54 4.88 -4.25
C ALA A 232 -10.90 3.58 -3.52
N LEU A 233 -12.11 3.06 -3.71
CA LEU A 233 -12.50 1.75 -3.16
C LEU A 233 -11.64 0.62 -3.74
N LEU A 234 -11.40 0.65 -5.06
CA LEU A 234 -10.59 -0.34 -5.74
C LEU A 234 -9.09 -0.22 -5.38
N ALA A 235 -8.59 1.00 -5.20
CA ALA A 235 -7.22 1.27 -4.78
C ALA A 235 -6.93 0.70 -3.39
N ALA A 236 -7.85 0.92 -2.43
CA ALA A 236 -7.75 0.33 -1.09
C ALA A 236 -7.74 -1.20 -1.15
N ASP A 237 -8.58 -1.81 -2.00
CA ASP A 237 -8.58 -3.27 -2.21
C ASP A 237 -7.25 -3.78 -2.76
N LEU A 238 -6.63 -3.05 -3.69
CA LEU A 238 -5.32 -3.41 -4.27
C LEU A 238 -4.19 -3.29 -3.24
N ASP A 239 -4.22 -2.26 -2.40
CA ASP A 239 -3.22 -2.05 -1.35
C ASP A 239 -3.23 -3.18 -0.31
N THR A 240 -4.42 -3.61 0.12
CA THR A 240 -4.56 -4.66 1.14
C THR A 240 -4.82 -6.07 0.59
N ALA A 241 -4.74 -6.26 -0.74
CA ALA A 241 -4.91 -7.57 -1.38
C ALA A 241 -3.80 -8.60 -1.03
N ASN A 242 -2.80 -8.23 -0.23
CA ASN A 242 -1.80 -9.16 0.28
C ASN A 242 -2.42 -10.36 1.03
N VAL A 243 -3.61 -10.19 1.62
CA VAL A 243 -4.38 -11.29 2.26
C VAL A 243 -4.81 -12.40 1.30
N SER A 244 -4.80 -12.13 -0.01
CA SER A 244 -5.22 -13.04 -1.06
C SER A 244 -4.06 -13.64 -1.84
N GLU A 245 -2.82 -13.31 -1.48
CA GLU A 245 -1.62 -13.86 -2.11
C GLU A 245 -1.45 -15.35 -1.82
N PRO A 246 -0.63 -16.08 -2.59
CA PRO A 246 -0.17 -17.40 -2.18
C PRO A 246 0.29 -17.36 -0.71
N PHE A 247 -0.14 -18.33 0.09
CA PHE A 247 -0.03 -18.24 1.56
C PHE A 247 1.40 -17.95 2.07
N ALA A 248 2.43 -18.48 1.40
CA ALA A 248 3.83 -18.19 1.73
C ALA A 248 4.20 -16.70 1.53
N THR A 249 3.70 -16.08 0.46
CA THR A 249 3.85 -14.64 0.19
C THR A 249 3.06 -13.83 1.22
N PHE A 250 1.80 -14.17 1.48
CA PHE A 250 0.99 -13.49 2.52
C PHE A 250 1.71 -13.51 3.88
N ALA A 251 2.17 -14.67 4.33
CA ALA A 251 2.91 -14.81 5.58
C ALA A 251 4.22 -14.01 5.60
N ARG A 252 4.95 -13.96 4.49
CA ARG A 252 6.16 -13.14 4.36
C ARG A 252 5.85 -11.64 4.45
N THR A 253 4.76 -11.17 3.86
CA THR A 253 4.35 -9.76 3.98
C THR A 253 4.03 -9.38 5.43
N ALA A 254 3.38 -10.28 6.18
CA ALA A 254 3.14 -10.08 7.61
C ALA A 254 4.45 -9.99 8.41
N GLU A 255 5.45 -10.83 8.10
CA GLU A 255 6.77 -10.73 8.71
C GLU A 255 7.45 -9.39 8.39
N ASN A 256 7.43 -8.96 7.14
CA ASN A 256 8.02 -7.68 6.71
C ASN A 256 7.37 -6.50 7.44
N LEU A 257 6.03 -6.47 7.51
CA LEU A 257 5.31 -5.43 8.24
C LEU A 257 5.63 -5.45 9.74
N CYS A 258 5.80 -6.64 10.33
CA CYS A 258 6.23 -6.78 11.72
C CYS A 258 7.62 -6.16 11.96
N ARG A 259 8.59 -6.46 11.09
CA ARG A 259 9.95 -5.90 11.17
C ARG A 259 9.94 -4.38 11.05
N GLU A 260 9.17 -3.86 10.11
CA GLU A 260 9.05 -2.43 9.91
C GLU A 260 8.38 -1.74 11.09
N ARG A 261 7.34 -2.33 11.66
CA ARG A 261 6.69 -1.83 12.88
C ARG A 261 7.68 -1.70 14.04
N GLU A 262 8.52 -2.70 14.27
CA GLU A 262 9.53 -2.64 15.34
C GLU A 262 10.59 -1.56 15.06
N MET A 263 11.05 -1.45 13.80
CA MET A 263 11.95 -0.38 13.35
C MET A 263 11.34 1.01 13.60
N LEU A 264 10.10 1.25 13.20
CA LEU A 264 9.39 2.52 13.40
C LEU A 264 9.15 2.83 14.88
N ALA A 265 9.06 1.80 15.72
CA ALA A 265 8.97 1.96 17.16
C ALA A 265 10.34 2.15 17.85
N GLY A 266 11.45 2.10 17.10
CA GLY A 266 12.81 2.18 17.64
C GLY A 266 13.22 0.95 18.45
N ARG A 267 12.49 -0.17 18.32
CA ARG A 267 12.75 -1.41 19.06
C ARG A 267 13.62 -2.35 18.23
N SER A 268 14.75 -2.75 18.79
CA SER A 268 15.58 -3.79 18.17
C SER A 268 14.94 -5.16 18.32
N LEU A 269 14.88 -5.95 17.24
CA LEU A 269 14.36 -7.32 17.27
C LEU A 269 15.21 -8.26 18.14
N ALA A 270 16.48 -7.92 18.38
CA ALA A 270 17.38 -8.65 19.27
C ALA A 270 17.20 -8.25 20.75
N ALA A 271 16.48 -7.17 21.04
CA ALA A 271 16.19 -6.74 22.41
C ALA A 271 14.96 -7.47 22.95
N GLY A 272 14.95 -7.77 24.25
CA GLY A 272 13.87 -8.56 24.83
C GLY A 272 12.51 -7.87 24.89
N GLU A 273 12.50 -6.54 24.91
CA GLU A 273 11.26 -5.75 24.82
C GLU A 273 10.49 -5.94 23.50
N SER A 274 11.13 -6.47 22.44
CA SER A 274 10.48 -6.76 21.16
C SER A 274 9.74 -8.11 21.15
N ALA A 275 10.01 -9.01 22.10
CA ALA A 275 9.51 -10.39 22.07
C ALA A 275 7.98 -10.47 22.08
N LEU A 276 7.34 -9.85 23.07
CA LEU A 276 5.88 -9.85 23.20
C LEU A 276 5.17 -9.03 22.10
N PRO A 277 5.63 -7.81 21.73
CA PRO A 277 5.06 -7.07 20.60
C PRO A 277 5.08 -7.84 19.28
N VAL A 278 6.16 -8.57 18.98
CA VAL A 278 6.28 -9.37 17.75
C VAL A 278 5.36 -10.59 17.80
N LEU A 279 5.30 -11.29 18.95
CA LEU A 279 4.39 -12.43 19.12
C LEU A 279 2.93 -12.01 19.00
N GLY A 280 2.53 -10.94 19.68
CA GLY A 280 1.17 -10.41 19.60
C GLY A 280 0.80 -10.00 18.17
N PHE A 281 1.71 -9.34 17.46
CA PHE A 281 1.46 -8.93 16.07
C PHE A 281 1.29 -10.12 15.13
N LEU A 282 2.22 -11.08 15.13
CA LEU A 282 2.21 -12.24 14.23
C LEU A 282 1.14 -13.29 14.58
N THR A 283 0.39 -13.10 15.67
CA THR A 283 -0.72 -13.96 16.09
C THR A 283 -2.04 -13.19 16.12
N ASP A 284 -2.43 -12.65 17.28
CA ASP A 284 -3.69 -11.94 17.50
C ASP A 284 -3.85 -10.76 16.54
N GLY A 285 -2.76 -10.02 16.28
CA GLY A 285 -2.75 -8.89 15.36
C GLY A 285 -3.10 -9.28 13.92
N GLN A 286 -2.48 -10.33 13.38
CA GLN A 286 -2.78 -10.84 12.05
C GLN A 286 -4.19 -11.43 11.95
N GLU A 287 -4.66 -12.18 12.95
CA GLU A 287 -6.03 -12.68 12.97
C GLU A 287 -7.04 -11.52 12.98
N ARG A 288 -6.82 -10.51 13.82
CA ARG A 288 -7.68 -9.32 13.88
C ARG A 288 -7.70 -8.57 12.55
N PHE A 289 -6.54 -8.27 11.97
CA PHE A 289 -6.43 -7.66 10.64
C PHE A 289 -7.26 -8.43 9.61
N PHE A 290 -7.04 -9.73 9.51
CA PHE A 290 -7.61 -10.55 8.46
C PHE A 290 -9.12 -10.78 8.61
N PHE A 291 -9.59 -11.09 9.82
CA PHE A 291 -10.97 -11.52 10.07
C PHE A 291 -11.92 -10.38 10.47
N GLU A 292 -11.44 -9.37 11.19
CA GLU A 292 -12.30 -8.32 11.73
C GLU A 292 -12.26 -7.03 10.93
N LEU A 293 -11.08 -6.69 10.38
CA LEU A 293 -10.81 -5.36 9.85
C LEU A 293 -10.83 -5.34 8.32
N HIS A 294 -10.18 -6.31 7.70
CA HIS A 294 -10.02 -6.37 6.26
C HIS A 294 -11.29 -6.85 5.56
N ARG A 295 -11.75 -6.07 4.58
CA ARG A 295 -12.83 -6.43 3.65
C ARG A 295 -12.55 -5.76 2.30
N PHE A 296 -12.92 -6.42 1.21
CA PHE A 296 -12.85 -5.79 -0.11
C PHE A 296 -14.08 -4.90 -0.35
N HIS A 297 -13.85 -3.63 -0.64
CA HIS A 297 -14.84 -2.56 -0.70
C HIS A 297 -15.43 -2.39 -2.10
N SER A 298 -14.67 -2.68 -3.15
CA SER A 298 -15.13 -2.61 -4.54
C SER A 298 -15.66 -3.97 -5.03
N GLU A 299 -16.58 -3.94 -5.99
CA GLU A 299 -17.04 -5.16 -6.67
C GLU A 299 -15.90 -5.85 -7.46
N PRO A 300 -15.08 -5.12 -8.26
CA PRO A 300 -13.95 -5.74 -8.95
C PRO A 300 -12.91 -6.35 -8.01
N GLY A 301 -12.62 -5.69 -6.88
CA GLY A 301 -11.70 -6.19 -5.86
C GLY A 301 -12.20 -7.48 -5.22
N ARG A 302 -13.48 -7.52 -4.80
CA ARG A 302 -14.11 -8.76 -4.30
C ARG A 302 -14.04 -9.89 -5.33
N ALA A 303 -14.45 -9.62 -6.57
CA ALA A 303 -14.48 -10.63 -7.64
C ALA A 303 -13.08 -11.21 -7.93
N THR A 304 -12.04 -10.40 -7.77
CA THR A 304 -10.65 -10.80 -8.06
C THR A 304 -9.99 -11.51 -6.89
N PHE A 305 -10.16 -11.00 -5.66
CA PHE A 305 -9.29 -11.35 -4.53
C PHE A 305 -9.99 -12.15 -3.42
N GLU A 306 -11.32 -12.13 -3.31
CA GLU A 306 -12.02 -12.77 -2.18
C GLU A 306 -11.73 -14.27 -2.07
N ALA A 307 -11.68 -15.00 -3.19
CA ALA A 307 -11.39 -16.43 -3.19
C ALA A 307 -10.02 -16.76 -2.58
N GLY A 308 -9.00 -15.97 -2.89
CA GLY A 308 -7.66 -16.12 -2.32
C GLY A 308 -7.64 -15.87 -0.81
N LYS A 309 -8.35 -14.83 -0.35
CA LYS A 309 -8.53 -14.56 1.08
C LYS A 309 -9.20 -15.75 1.76
N GLN A 310 -10.31 -16.26 1.24
CA GLN A 310 -11.01 -17.39 1.86
C GLN A 310 -10.13 -18.66 1.93
N ALA A 311 -9.30 -18.91 0.92
CA ALA A 311 -8.34 -20.03 0.93
C ALA A 311 -7.24 -19.87 2.01
N ASN A 312 -6.83 -18.65 2.32
CA ASN A 312 -5.81 -18.36 3.33
C ASN A 312 -6.34 -18.39 4.78
N ALA A 313 -7.66 -18.21 4.98
CA ALA A 313 -8.29 -18.16 6.30
C ALA A 313 -7.92 -19.33 7.24
N PRO A 314 -8.10 -20.62 6.87
CA PRO A 314 -7.75 -21.73 7.75
C PRO A 314 -6.23 -21.83 8.00
N ARG A 315 -5.42 -21.47 7.00
CA ARG A 315 -3.95 -21.53 7.09
C ARG A 315 -3.41 -20.47 8.05
N LEU A 316 -3.98 -19.26 8.04
CA LEU A 316 -3.62 -18.21 8.99
C LEU A 316 -3.90 -18.63 10.44
N ARG A 317 -5.09 -19.18 10.71
CA ARG A 317 -5.44 -19.70 12.05
C ARG A 317 -4.47 -20.80 12.48
N ALA A 318 -4.12 -21.72 11.58
CA ALA A 318 -3.17 -22.79 11.88
C ALA A 318 -1.76 -22.24 12.18
N LEU A 319 -1.31 -21.21 11.45
CA LEU A 319 -0.02 -20.55 11.67
C LEU A 319 0.03 -19.83 13.01
N ALA A 320 -1.00 -19.03 13.33
CA ALA A 320 -1.09 -18.32 14.59
C ALA A 320 -1.18 -19.30 15.78
N ALA A 321 -2.05 -20.32 15.69
CA ALA A 321 -2.17 -21.34 16.73
C ALA A 321 -0.87 -22.16 16.91
N GLY A 322 -0.21 -22.53 15.82
CA GLY A 322 1.06 -23.25 15.86
C GLY A 322 2.18 -22.44 16.51
N LEU A 323 2.25 -21.15 16.20
CA LEU A 323 3.21 -20.24 16.83
C LEU A 323 2.96 -20.10 18.34
N ARG A 324 1.71 -19.89 18.76
CA ARG A 324 1.32 -19.84 20.19
C ARG A 324 1.68 -21.15 20.89
N ALA A 325 1.38 -22.29 20.29
CA ALA A 325 1.66 -23.61 20.87
C ALA A 325 3.16 -23.85 21.10
N ARG A 326 4.04 -23.38 20.19
CA ARG A 326 5.49 -23.48 20.37
C ARG A 326 5.98 -22.77 21.62
N PHE A 327 5.52 -21.56 21.88
CA PHE A 327 5.92 -20.80 23.07
C PHE A 327 5.22 -21.26 24.34
N ALA A 328 3.98 -21.78 24.25
CA ALA A 328 3.35 -22.45 25.38
C ALA A 328 4.16 -23.69 25.86
N GLN A 329 4.84 -24.39 24.95
CA GLN A 329 5.64 -25.58 25.28
C GLN A 329 7.08 -25.26 25.70
N ARG A 330 7.71 -24.25 25.10
CA ARG A 330 9.15 -23.94 25.28
C ARG A 330 9.42 -22.84 26.31
N GLY A 331 8.39 -22.15 26.77
CA GLY A 331 8.52 -20.95 27.59
C GLY A 331 8.35 -19.66 26.78
N SER A 332 8.34 -18.52 27.47
CA SER A 332 8.15 -17.22 26.83
C SER A 332 9.33 -16.89 25.89
N PRO A 333 9.08 -16.23 24.73
CA PRO A 333 10.16 -15.78 23.88
C PRO A 333 11.03 -14.74 24.60
N GLU A 334 12.33 -14.78 24.37
CA GLU A 334 13.26 -13.80 24.93
C GLU A 334 13.45 -12.60 24.01
N THR A 335 13.28 -12.75 22.69
CA THR A 335 13.47 -11.68 21.69
C THR A 335 12.49 -11.78 20.53
N GLY A 336 12.29 -10.68 19.79
CA GLY A 336 11.50 -10.67 18.56
C GLY A 336 12.08 -11.56 17.46
N GLU A 337 13.41 -11.66 17.37
CA GLU A 337 14.08 -12.57 16.42
C GLU A 337 13.72 -14.03 16.67
N GLN A 338 13.67 -14.47 17.94
CA GLN A 338 13.24 -15.83 18.28
C GLN A 338 11.80 -16.09 17.83
N VAL A 339 10.90 -15.11 17.99
CA VAL A 339 9.52 -15.22 17.53
C VAL A 339 9.45 -15.34 16.01
N ILE A 340 10.17 -14.50 15.27
CA ILE A 340 10.18 -14.56 13.80
C ILE A 340 10.77 -15.89 13.31
N ALA A 341 11.83 -16.40 13.96
CA ALA A 341 12.38 -17.72 13.62
C ALA A 341 11.35 -18.85 13.86
N ALA A 342 10.61 -18.80 14.97
CA ALA A 342 9.55 -19.75 15.27
C ALA A 342 8.35 -19.63 14.30
N TYR A 343 8.02 -18.40 13.87
CA TYR A 343 7.00 -18.12 12.86
C TYR A 343 7.36 -18.77 11.53
N ARG A 344 8.59 -18.55 11.03
CA ARG A 344 9.11 -19.16 9.80
C ARG A 344 9.13 -20.69 9.88
N ALA A 345 9.54 -21.26 11.02
CA ALA A 345 9.54 -22.71 11.21
C ALA A 345 8.11 -23.29 11.16
N THR A 346 7.14 -22.62 11.81
CA THR A 346 5.73 -23.02 11.77
C THR A 346 5.17 -22.93 10.34
N LEU A 347 5.50 -21.85 9.62
CA LEU A 347 5.10 -21.67 8.23
C LEU A 347 5.64 -22.80 7.35
N ALA A 348 6.93 -23.13 7.46
CA ALA A 348 7.55 -24.20 6.69
C ALA A 348 6.87 -25.56 6.93
N GLU A 349 6.54 -25.88 8.18
CA GLU A 349 5.81 -27.11 8.52
C GLU A 349 4.39 -27.16 7.96
N LEU A 350 3.69 -26.01 7.92
CA LEU A 350 2.36 -25.93 7.32
C LEU A 350 2.40 -26.10 5.81
N LEU A 351 3.38 -25.49 5.14
CA LEU A 351 3.56 -25.61 3.70
C LEU A 351 3.96 -27.03 3.28
N ALA A 352 4.68 -27.78 4.13
CA ALA A 352 5.05 -29.17 3.85
C ALA A 352 3.88 -30.17 3.98
N ARG A 353 2.75 -29.77 4.58
CA ARG A 353 1.58 -30.64 4.82
C ARG A 353 0.43 -30.46 3.84
N GLY A 354 0.47 -29.42 3.00
CA GLY A 354 -0.60 -29.05 2.06
C GLY A 354 -0.19 -29.21 0.62
#